data_AF-A0A918YQG8-F1
#
_entry.id   AF-A0A918YQG8-F1
#
_cell.length_a   1.000
_cell.length_b   1.000
_cell.length_c   1.000
_cell.angle_alpha   90.00
_cell.angle_beta   90.00
_cell.angle_gamma   90.00
#
_symmetry.space_group_name_H-M   'P 1'
#
loop_
_entity.id
_entity.type
_entity.pdbx_description
1 polymer ?
#
loop_
_entity_poly.entity_id
_entity_poly.type
_entity_poly.pdbx_seq_one_letter_code
_entity_poly.pdbx_strand_id
1 'polypeptide(L)' 'MTDVRPSQRMRDLGIVQQGAGILAEPARAFDLPAECDAAERIVD' A
#
# COMPACT_ATOMS: atom_id res chain seq x y z
N MET A 1 0.87 -29.78 6.72
CA MET A 1 1.38 -28.45 6.32
C MET A 1 0.18 -27.67 5.84
N THR A 2 -0.36 -26.77 6.66
CA THR A 2 -1.53 -25.96 6.27
C THR A 2 -1.08 -24.98 5.21
N ASP A 3 -1.54 -25.20 3.99
CA ASP A 3 -1.32 -24.30 2.86
C ASP A 3 -1.97 -22.96 3.20
N VAL A 4 -1.15 -21.97 3.57
CA VAL A 4 -1.65 -20.65 3.95
C VAL A 4 -2.15 -20.00 2.68
N ARG A 5 -3.45 -19.67 2.67
CA ARG A 5 -4.07 -18.96 1.54
C ARG A 5 -3.24 -17.73 1.19
N PRO A 6 -2.91 -17.48 -0.10
CA PRO A 6 -2.06 -16.35 -0.48
C PRO A 6 -2.53 -14.99 0.06
N SER A 7 -3.84 -14.75 0.05
CA SER A 7 -4.44 -13.52 0.61
C SER A 7 -4.28 -13.40 2.13
N GLN A 8 -4.12 -14.52 2.85
CA GLN A 8 -3.79 -14.51 4.27
C GLN A 8 -2.34 -14.05 4.47
N ARG A 9 -1.39 -14.66 3.75
CA ARG A 9 0.03 -14.26 3.82
C ARG A 9 0.23 -12.79 3.45
N MET A 10 -0.49 -12.30 2.45
CA MET A 10 -0.44 -10.89 2.05
C MET A 10 -0.95 -9.96 3.15
N ARG A 11 -2.04 -10.29 3.84
CA ARG A 11 -2.52 -9.52 5.01
C ARG A 11 -1.49 -9.50 6.13
N ASP A 12 -0.84 -10.62 6.40
CA ASP A 12 0.19 -10.73 7.43
C ASP A 12 1.42 -9.84 7.10
N LEU A 13 1.65 -9.53 5.82
CA LEU A 13 2.66 -8.58 5.33
C LEU A 13 2.15 -7.12 5.26
N GLY A 14 0.91 -6.85 5.67
CA GLY A 14 0.30 -5.52 5.58
C GLY A 14 -0.25 -5.15 4.19
N ILE A 15 -0.28 -6.09 3.25
CA ILE A 15 -0.80 -5.84 1.90
C ILE A 15 -2.33 -5.83 1.94
N VAL A 16 -2.89 -4.69 1.59
CA VAL A 16 -4.34 -4.49 1.51
C VAL A 16 -4.96 -5.43 0.46
N GLN A 17 -6.07 -6.06 0.82
CA GLN A 17 -6.77 -7.02 -0.03
C GLN A 17 -7.98 -6.37 -0.72
N GLN A 18 -8.45 -7.01 -1.79
CA GLN A 18 -9.67 -6.62 -2.51
C GLN A 18 -10.85 -6.41 -1.55
N GLY A 19 -11.59 -5.32 -1.76
CA GLY A 19 -12.75 -4.94 -0.94
C GLY A 19 -12.43 -3.92 0.16
N ALA A 20 -11.17 -3.62 0.41
CA ALA A 20 -10.79 -2.49 1.26
C ALA A 20 -11.11 -1.16 0.56
N GLY A 21 -11.80 -0.26 1.27
CA GLY A 21 -12.24 1.02 0.73
C GLY A 21 -11.11 1.90 0.17
N ILE A 22 -9.93 1.84 0.80
CA ILE A 22 -8.74 2.59 0.36
C ILE A 22 -8.30 2.28 -1.07
N LEU A 23 -8.61 1.08 -1.59
CA LEU A 23 -8.29 0.71 -2.98
C LEU A 23 -9.22 1.38 -4.01
N ALA A 24 -10.34 1.94 -3.57
CA ALA A 24 -11.27 2.69 -4.42
C ALA A 24 -10.97 4.20 -4.43
N GLU A 25 -10.07 4.67 -3.56
CA GLU A 25 -9.71 6.07 -3.46
C GLU A 25 -8.46 6.36 -4.31
N PRO A 26 -8.47 7.41 -5.15
CA PRO A 26 -7.26 7.85 -5.83
C PRO A 26 -6.18 8.25 -4.82
N ALA A 27 -4.94 7.83 -5.06
CA ALA A 27 -3.81 8.31 -4.28
C ALA A 27 -3.66 9.84 -4.44
N ARG A 28 -3.42 10.54 -3.33
CA ARG A 28 -3.10 11.97 -3.37
C ARG A 28 -1.73 12.16 -4.02
N ALA A 29 -1.62 13.14 -4.90
CA ALA A 29 -0.32 13.60 -5.38
C ALA A 29 0.50 14.24 -4.26
N PHE A 30 1.82 14.07 -4.31
CA PHE A 30 2.74 14.84 -3.47
C PHE A 30 2.70 16.32 -3.83
N ASP A 31 2.77 17.18 -2.83
CA ASP A 31 2.88 18.62 -2.99
C ASP A 31 4.36 19.02 -3.07
N LEU A 32 4.86 19.17 -4.30
CA LEU A 32 6.27 19.49 -4.55
C LEU A 32 6.46 21.02 -4.71
N PRO A 33 7.53 21.60 -4.13
CA PRO A 33 8.70 20.91 -3.56
C PRO A 33 8.59 20.54 -2.07
N ALA A 34 7.50 20.88 -1.39
CA ALA A 34 7.38 20.75 0.06
C ALA A 34 7.53 19.30 0.57
N GLU A 35 7.09 18.31 -0.20
CA GLU A 35 7.08 16.89 0.16
C GLU A 35 8.17 16.07 -0.56
N CYS A 36 9.23 16.69 -1.09
CA CYS A 36 10.27 15.99 -1.87
C CYS A 36 10.91 14.83 -1.10
N ASP A 37 11.37 15.07 0.12
CA ASP A 37 11.96 14.04 0.98
C ASP A 37 11.01 12.86 1.24
N ALA A 38 9.71 13.12 1.32
CA ALA A 38 8.70 12.08 1.55
C ALA A 38 8.43 11.29 0.27
N ALA A 39 8.36 11.98 -0.87
CA ALA A 39 8.19 11.36 -2.18
C ALA A 39 9.37 10.42 -2.50
N GLU A 40 10.61 10.87 -2.27
CA GLU A 40 11.81 10.05 -2.51
C GLU A 40 11.79 8.75 -1.69
N ARG A 41 11.47 8.82 -0.39
CA ARG A 41 11.38 7.63 0.47
C ARG A 41 10.27 6.66 0.10
N ILE A 42 9.22 7.11 -0.60
CA ILE A 42 8.06 6.29 -0.96
C ILE A 42 8.23 5.66 -2.35
N VAL A 43 8.97 6.31 -3.24
CA VAL A 43 9.21 5.83 -4.61
C VAL A 43 10.40 4.85 -4.68
N ASP A 44 11.38 4.98 -3.78
CA ASP A 44 12.51 4.03 -3.64
C ASP A 44 12.10 2.70 -2.98
#